data_AF-A0A2X2JDL1-F1
#
_entry.id   AF-A0A2X2JDL1-F1
#
_cell.length_a   1.000
_cell.length_b   1.000
_cell.length_c   1.000
_cell.angle_alpha   90.00
_cell.angle_beta   90.00
_cell.angle_gamma   90.00
#
_symmetry.space_group_name_H-M   'P 1'
#
loop_
_entity.id
_entity.type
_entity.pdbx_description
1 polymer ?
#
loop_
_entity_poly.entity_id
_entity_poly.type
_entity_poly.pdbx_seq_one_letter_code
_entity_poly.pdbx_strand_id
1 'polypeptide(L)' 'MIRAVLIDDEISNLENLQALLEKHCPQVTVVAIAQSVGDAVDVIGKYLPNLVFSRYSNGREDRF' A
#
# COMPACT_ATOMS: atom_id res chain seq x y z
N MET A 1 13.13 9.87 5.08
CA MET A 1 12.30 9.47 3.93
C MET A 1 11.71 8.10 4.25
N ILE A 2 10.39 8.01 4.36
CA ILE A 2 9.66 6.77 4.70
C ILE A 2 9.19 6.15 3.40
N ARG A 3 9.59 4.92 3.12
CA ARG A 3 9.20 4.21 1.89
C ARG A 3 7.93 3.41 2.16
N ALA A 4 6.90 3.63 1.36
CA ALA A 4 5.59 3.03 1.54
C ALA A 4 5.16 2.17 0.36
N VAL A 5 4.45 1.09 0.64
CA VAL A 5 3.69 0.32 -0.36
C VAL A 5 2.20 0.47 -0.06
N LEU A 6 1.40 0.65 -1.10
CA LEU A 6 -0.07 0.70 -1.00
C LEU A 6 -0.66 -0.62 -1.53
N ILE A 7 -1.60 -1.19 -0.77
CA ILE A 7 -2.28 -2.45 -1.11
C ILE A 7 -3.79 -2.26 -0.98
N ASP A 8 -4.48 -2.34 -2.11
CA ASP A 8 -5.93 -2.27 -2.21
C ASP A 8 -6.36 -2.85 -3.57
N ASP A 9 -7.41 -3.66 -3.60
CA ASP A 9 -7.92 -4.25 -4.84
C ASP A 9 -8.63 -3.22 -5.73
N GLU A 10 -9.03 -2.07 -5.19
CA GLU A 10 -9.63 -0.96 -5.92
C GLU A 10 -8.60 0.14 -6.27
N ILE A 11 -8.34 0.34 -7.57
CA ILE A 11 -7.41 1.36 -8.09
C ILE A 11 -7.77 2.77 -7.59
N SER A 12 -9.06 3.10 -7.55
CA SER A 12 -9.51 4.44 -7.12
C SER A 12 -9.15 4.75 -5.67
N ASN A 13 -9.07 3.72 -4.79
CA ASN A 13 -8.63 3.90 -3.42
C ASN A 13 -7.12 4.17 -3.35
N LEU A 14 -6.33 3.49 -4.20
CA LEU A 14 -4.88 3.69 -4.32
C LEU A 14 -4.54 5.10 -4.81
N GLU A 15 -5.22 5.55 -5.86
CA GLU A 15 -5.04 6.90 -6.43
C GLU A 15 -5.39 7.98 -5.39
N ASN A 16 -6.53 7.83 -4.70
CA ASN A 16 -6.93 8.76 -3.65
C ASN A 16 -5.93 8.81 -2.49
N LEU A 17 -5.49 7.64 -2.00
CA LEU A 17 -4.54 7.56 -0.90
C LEU A 17 -3.18 8.15 -1.29
N GLN A 18 -2.71 7.87 -2.51
CA GLN A 18 -1.49 8.46 -3.04
C GLN A 18 -1.60 9.99 -3.08
N ALA A 19 -2.68 10.55 -3.62
CA ALA A 19 -2.88 12.00 -3.66
C ALA A 19 -2.93 12.63 -2.26
N LEU A 20 -3.53 11.95 -1.28
CA LEU A 20 -3.54 12.41 0.11
C LEU A 20 -2.14 12.38 0.73
N LEU A 21 -1.37 11.32 0.50
CA LEU A 21 0.01 11.20 1.00
C LEU A 21 0.91 12.26 0.38
N GLU A 22 0.81 12.50 -0.93
CA GLU A 22 1.57 13.55 -1.61
C GLU A 22 1.24 14.95 -1.05
N LYS A 23 -0.03 15.21 -0.73
CA LYS A 23 -0.47 16.50 -0.20
C LYS A 23 -0.12 16.72 1.27
N HIS A 24 -0.23 15.68 2.10
CA HIS A 24 -0.19 15.82 3.57
C HIS A 24 1.03 15.17 4.23
N CYS A 25 1.73 14.29 3.53
CA CYS A 25 2.85 13.49 4.07
C CYS A 25 4.04 13.49 3.10
N PRO A 26 4.69 14.64 2.84
CA PRO A 26 5.79 14.74 1.87
C PRO A 26 7.02 13.88 2.23
N GLN A 27 7.13 13.44 3.49
CA GLN A 27 8.17 12.53 3.94
C GLN A 27 7.95 11.07 3.50
N VAL A 28 6.74 10.73 3.04
CA VAL A 28 6.36 9.40 2.56
C VAL A 28 6.54 9.33 1.05
N THR A 29 7.20 8.29 0.59
CA THR A 29 7.37 8.00 -0.83
C THR A 29 6.75 6.64 -1.13
N VAL A 30 5.73 6.64 -1.98
CA VAL A 30 5.12 5.40 -2.48
C VAL A 30 6.08 4.76 -3.47
N VAL A 31 6.62 3.59 -3.11
CA VAL A 31 7.65 2.88 -3.91
C VAL A 31 7.07 1.75 -4.75
N ALA A 32 5.88 1.26 -4.41
CA ALA A 32 5.12 0.31 -5.20
C ALA A 32 3.64 0.30 -4.77
N ILE A 33 2.81 -0.24 -5.64
CA ILE A 33 1.39 -0.48 -5.44
C ILE A 33 1.11 -1.96 -5.76
N ALA A 34 0.24 -2.60 -5.01
CA ALA A 34 -0.23 -3.95 -5.26
C ALA A 34 -1.76 -4.03 -5.14
N GLN A 35 -2.39 -4.84 -5.99
CA GLN A 35 -3.85 -5.01 -6.03
C GLN A 35 -4.31 -6.40 -5.60
N SER A 36 -3.37 -7.27 -5.23
CA SER A 36 -3.65 -8.61 -4.75
C SER A 36 -2.65 -8.98 -3.67
N VAL A 37 -2.97 -10.01 -2.88
CA VAL A 37 -2.06 -10.54 -1.86
C VAL A 37 -0.79 -11.10 -2.50
N GLY A 38 -0.89 -11.74 -3.66
CA GLY A 38 0.27 -12.26 -4.39
C GLY A 38 1.23 -11.13 -4.78
N ASP A 39 0.69 -10.09 -5.44
CA ASP A 39 1.49 -8.93 -5.85
C ASP A 39 2.09 -8.22 -4.62
N ALA A 40 1.33 -8.15 -3.52
CA ALA A 40 1.78 -7.52 -2.28
C ALA A 40 3.03 -8.21 -1.72
N VAL A 41 3.05 -9.55 -1.68
CA VAL A 41 4.22 -10.32 -1.21
C VAL A 41 5.44 -10.02 -2.08
N ASP A 42 5.27 -10.03 -3.40
CA ASP A 42 6.35 -9.78 -4.34
C ASP A 42 6.91 -8.35 -4.22
N VAL A 43 6.04 -7.34 -4.15
CA VAL A 43 6.49 -5.95 -4.04
C VAL A 43 7.08 -5.64 -2.67
N ILE A 44 6.56 -6.21 -1.58
CA ILE A 44 7.14 -6.03 -0.25
C ILE A 44 8.54 -6.65 -0.20
N GLY A 45 8.71 -7.87 -0.73
CA GLY A 45 10.01 -8.54 -0.78
C GLY A 45 11.03 -7.81 -1.66
N LYS A 46 10.58 -7.31 -2.83
CA LYS A 46 11.43 -6.59 -3.78
C LYS A 46 11.82 -5.21 -3.29
N TYR A 47 10.87 -4.46 -2.73
CA TYR A 47 11.08 -3.06 -2.38
C TYR A 47 11.45 -2.86 -0.93
N LEU A 48 11.24 -3.80 0.00
CA LEU A 48 11.58 -3.66 1.43
C LEU A 48 11.12 -2.31 2.02
N PRO A 49 9.82 -1.97 1.96
CA PRO A 49 9.32 -0.68 2.43
C PRO A 49 9.42 -0.56 3.96
N ASN A 50 9.36 0.67 4.46
CA ASN A 50 9.28 0.96 5.90
C ASN A 50 7.85 0.92 6.43
N LEU A 51 6.87 1.10 5.54
CA LEU A 51 5.45 1.21 5.86
C LEU A 51 4.62 0.52 4.78
N VAL A 52 3.55 -0.16 5.19
CA VAL A 52 2.58 -0.76 4.27
C VAL A 52 1.20 -0.25 4.64
N PHE A 53 0.49 0.32 3.67
CA PHE A 53 -0.93 0.66 3.80
C PHE A 53 -1.74 -0.44 3.16
N SER A 54 -2.62 -1.09 3.92
CA SER A 54 -3.50 -2.15 3.42
C SER A 54 -4.93 -1.90 3.87
N ARG A 55 -5.87 -1.99 2.93
CA ARG A 55 -7.30 -1.92 3.21
C ARG A 55 -7.84 -3.33 3.36
N TYR A 56 -7.82 -3.84 4.58
CA TYR A 56 -8.57 -5.04 4.93
C TYR A 56 -10.01 -4.64 5.30
N SER A 57 -10.96 -4.92 4.40
CA SER A 57 -12.38 -4.84 4.69
C SER A 57 -12.77 -6.08 5.52
N ASN A 58 -13.18 -5.86 6.77
CA ASN A 58 -13.56 -6.94 7.67
C ASN A 58 -14.73 -7.76 7.08
N GLY A 59 -14.42 -8.97 6.62
CA GLY A 59 -15.38 -9.94 6.09
C GLY A 59 -14.83 -11.34 5.81
N ARG A 60 -13.50 -11.54 5.75
CA ARG A 60 -12.88 -12.88 5.65
C ARG A 60 -11.59 -12.93 6.43
N GLU A 61 -11.70 -13.53 7.60
CA GLU A 61 -10.67 -13.81 8.61
C GLU A 61 -9.49 -14.60 8.04
N ASP A 62 -8.66 -13.97 7.21
CA ASP A 62 -7.32 -14.45 6.92
C ASP A 62 -6.35 -13.60 7.71
N ARG A 63 -6.09 -14.10 8.92
CA ARG A 63 -5.10 -13.57 9.86
C ARG A 63 -3.72 -13.66 9.21
N PHE A 64 -3.02 -12.53 9.10
CA PHE A 64 -1.57 -12.50 8.99
C PHE A 64 -0.94 -12.83 10.35
#